data_AF-A0A3B9IP87-F1
#
_entry.id   AF-A0A3B9IP87-F1
#
_cell.length_a   1.000
_cell.length_b   1.000
_cell.length_c   1.000
_cell.angle_alpha   90.00
_cell.angle_beta   90.00
_cell.angle_gamma   90.00
#
_symmetry.space_group_name_H-M   'P 1'
#
loop_
_entity.id
_entity.type
_entity.pdbx_description
1 polymer ?
#
loop_
_entity_poly.entity_id
_entity_poly.type
_entity_poly.pdbx_seq_one_letter_code
_entity_poly.pdbx_strand_id
1 'polypeptide(L)'
;MQNRWSDADAAAMVARYVDQGVNEDLALRVYTTRLLGSDPRLVLHGGGNTSVKTRMTDILGDPLDVLCVKGSGWDMGVIEPAGLPAVRLEPLRRLERLE
;
A
#
# COMPACT_ATOMS: atom_id res chain seq x y z
N MET A 1 -15.81 -15.55 -9.88
CA MET A 1 -15.30 -14.34 -9.20
C MET A 1 -15.35 -13.20 -10.22
N GLN A 2 -15.73 -11.97 -9.81
CA GLN A 2 -15.86 -10.83 -10.73
C GLN A 2 -14.73 -9.83 -10.47
N ASN A 3 -14.13 -9.29 -11.53
CA ASN A 3 -13.16 -8.20 -11.41
C ASN A 3 -13.89 -6.89 -11.10
N ARG A 4 -13.48 -6.20 -10.04
CA ARG A 4 -14.07 -4.92 -9.58
C ARG A 4 -13.16 -3.72 -9.82
N TRP A 5 -12.07 -3.89 -10.58
CA TRP A 5 -11.21 -2.79 -11.00
C TRP A 5 -11.97 -1.80 -11.91
N SER A 6 -11.71 -0.51 -11.70
CA SER A 6 -12.22 0.61 -12.47
C SER A 6 -11.11 1.65 -12.59
N ASP A 7 -10.71 1.98 -13.82
CA ASP A 7 -9.66 2.98 -14.07
C ASP A 7 -10.07 4.36 -13.55
N ALA A 8 -11.37 4.69 -13.65
CA ALA A 8 -11.91 5.94 -13.13
C ALA A 8 -11.81 6.02 -11.60
N ASP A 9 -12.15 4.94 -10.88
CA ASP A 9 -12.08 4.91 -9.42
C ASP A 9 -10.62 4.90 -8.93
N ALA A 10 -9.74 4.19 -9.64
CA ALA A 10 -8.31 4.18 -9.37
C ALA A 10 -7.72 5.60 -9.49
N ALA A 11 -8.00 6.28 -10.60
CA ALA A 11 -7.55 7.66 -10.84
C ALA A 11 -8.11 8.63 -9.79
N ALA A 12 -9.39 8.50 -9.42
CA ALA A 12 -10.00 9.32 -8.38
C ALA A 12 -9.37 9.10 -7.00
N MET A 13 -9.05 7.85 -6.64
CA MET A 13 -8.37 7.53 -5.38
C MET A 13 -6.95 8.10 -5.36
N VAL A 14 -6.21 7.97 -6.47
CA VAL A 14 -4.86 8.53 -6.61
C VAL A 14 -4.90 10.05 -6.45
N ALA A 15 -5.74 10.75 -7.22
CA ALA A 15 -5.87 12.21 -7.15
C ALA A 15 -6.15 12.69 -5.71
N ARG A 16 -7.13 12.06 -5.04
CA ARG A 16 -7.51 12.40 -3.66
C ARG A 16 -6.33 12.42 -2.68
N TYR A 17 -5.44 11.43 -2.76
CA TYR A 17 -4.34 11.29 -1.80
C TYR A 17 -3.06 12.00 -2.25
N VAL A 18 -2.82 12.11 -3.56
CA VAL A 18 -1.71 12.93 -4.09
C VAL A 18 -1.89 14.40 -3.67
N ASP A 19 -3.11 14.93 -3.69
CA ASP A 19 -3.42 16.28 -3.19
C ASP A 19 -3.12 16.46 -1.69
N GLN A 20 -2.97 15.37 -0.93
CA GLN A 20 -2.60 15.33 0.48
C GLN A 20 -1.11 15.03 0.70
N GLY A 21 -0.30 14.99 -0.37
CA GLY A 21 1.13 14.69 -0.31
C GLY A 21 1.47 13.21 -0.20
N VAL A 22 0.53 12.31 -0.48
CA VAL A 22 0.77 10.86 -0.50
C VAL A 22 1.36 10.46 -1.85
N ASN A 23 2.34 9.55 -1.82
CA ASN A 23 2.91 8.94 -3.02
C ASN A 23 1.84 8.22 -3.88
N GLU A 24 1.94 8.36 -5.20
CA GLU A 24 0.97 7.79 -6.16
C GLU A 24 0.83 6.26 -6.05
N ASP A 25 1.95 5.52 -5.97
CA ASP A 25 1.93 4.05 -5.83
C ASP A 25 1.24 3.63 -4.52
N LEU A 26 1.46 4.40 -3.45
CA LEU A 26 0.83 4.17 -2.16
C LEU A 26 -0.68 4.43 -2.22
N ALA A 27 -1.10 5.51 -2.89
CA ALA A 27 -2.51 5.82 -3.11
C ALA A 27 -3.22 4.74 -3.94
N LEU A 28 -2.58 4.27 -5.02
CA LEU A 28 -3.08 3.16 -5.83
C LEU A 28 -3.13 1.85 -5.02
N ARG A 29 -2.15 1.63 -4.13
CA ARG A 29 -2.14 0.48 -3.24
C ARG A 29 -3.30 0.52 -2.24
N VAL A 30 -3.69 1.68 -1.74
CA VAL A 30 -4.92 1.83 -0.94
C VAL A 30 -6.14 1.36 -1.74
N TYR A 31 -6.32 1.82 -2.98
CA TYR A 31 -7.42 1.40 -3.85
C TYR A 31 -7.49 -0.12 -4.01
N THR A 32 -6.38 -0.74 -4.42
CA THR A 32 -6.35 -2.19 -4.66
C THR A 32 -6.52 -3.01 -3.38
N THR A 33 -6.04 -2.51 -2.23
CA THR A 33 -6.23 -3.15 -0.94
C THR A 33 -7.72 -3.14 -0.55
N ARG A 34 -8.42 -2.02 -0.80
CA ARG A 34 -9.88 -1.90 -0.58
C ARG A 34 -10.67 -2.81 -1.50
N LEU A 35 -10.28 -2.97 -2.77
CA LEU A 35 -10.92 -3.93 -3.67
C LEU A 35 -10.88 -5.35 -3.10
N LEU A 36 -9.70 -5.80 -2.64
CA LEU A 36 -9.54 -7.12 -2.03
C LEU A 36 -10.31 -7.24 -0.71
N GLY A 37 -10.20 -6.25 0.18
CA GLY A 37 -10.88 -6.24 1.48
C GLY A 37 -12.41 -6.14 1.38
N SER A 38 -12.93 -5.65 0.26
CA SER A 38 -14.38 -5.54 0.01
C SER A 38 -15.05 -6.87 -0.39
N ASP A 39 -14.29 -7.92 -0.66
CA ASP A 39 -14.83 -9.26 -0.94
C ASP A 39 -14.55 -10.21 0.24
N PRO A 40 -15.57 -10.54 1.05
CA PRO A 40 -15.41 -11.43 2.21
C PRO A 40 -15.03 -12.86 1.85
N ARG A 41 -15.09 -13.24 0.56
CA ARG A 41 -14.60 -14.54 0.07
C ARG A 41 -13.08 -14.54 -0.15
N LEU A 42 -12.46 -13.36 -0.26
CA LEU A 42 -11.02 -13.20 -0.44
C LEU A 42 -10.31 -12.94 0.89
N VAL A 43 -10.90 -12.09 1.72
CA VAL A 43 -10.30 -11.65 2.99
C VAL A 43 -11.29 -11.88 4.12
N LEU A 44 -10.94 -12.80 5.02
CA LEU A 44 -11.66 -12.98 6.29
C LEU A 44 -11.22 -11.91 7.30
N HIS A 45 -12.10 -11.55 8.22
CA HIS A 45 -11.92 -10.45 9.18
C HIS A 45 -10.50 -10.36 9.76
N GLY A 46 -9.83 -9.21 9.52
CA GLY A 46 -8.50 -8.91 10.03
C GLY A 46 -7.32 -9.60 9.32
N GLY A 47 -7.60 -10.47 8.34
CA GLY A 47 -6.58 -11.18 7.55
C GLY A 47 -6.09 -10.42 6.31
N GLY A 48 -5.24 -11.08 5.53
CA GLY A 48 -4.72 -10.57 4.27
C GLY A 48 -3.55 -9.60 4.42
N ASN A 49 -2.75 -9.47 3.35
CA ASN A 49 -1.65 -8.53 3.26
C ASN A 49 -1.56 -7.98 1.84
N THR A 50 -1.14 -6.73 1.74
CA THR A 50 -0.78 -6.08 0.50
C THR A 50 0.49 -5.27 0.71
N SER A 51 1.25 -5.09 -0.35
CA SER A 51 2.44 -4.26 -0.31
C SER A 51 2.74 -3.62 -1.66
N VAL A 52 3.54 -2.57 -1.64
CA VAL A 52 4.08 -1.93 -2.84
C VAL A 52 5.52 -1.49 -2.58
N LYS A 53 6.40 -1.74 -3.55
CA LYS A 53 7.76 -1.20 -3.55
C LYS A 53 7.72 0.11 -4.32
N THR A 54 8.21 1.18 -3.74
CA THR A 54 8.22 2.52 -4.36
C THR A 54 9.40 3.33 -3.82
N ARG A 55 9.51 4.59 -4.25
CA ARG A 55 10.45 5.59 -3.73
C ARG A 55 9.72 6.66 -2.93
N MET A 56 10.23 6.95 -1.74
CA MET A 56 9.71 8.02 -0.88
C MET A 56 10.85 8.89 -0.38
N THR A 57 10.56 10.15 -0.12
CA THR A 57 11.49 11.09 0.51
C THR A 57 11.50 10.88 2.01
N ASP A 58 12.69 10.76 2.60
CA ASP A 58 12.83 10.63 4.05
C ASP A 58 12.81 11.99 4.77
N ILE A 59 12.98 11.97 6.10
CA ILE A 59 12.93 13.18 6.92
C ILE A 59 14.09 14.17 6.64
N LEU A 60 15.13 13.73 5.95
CA LEU A 60 16.29 14.54 5.56
C LEU A 60 16.15 15.09 4.13
N GLY A 61 15.14 14.65 3.38
CA GLY A 61 14.94 15.02 1.98
C GLY A 61 15.52 14.03 0.98
N ASP A 62 16.08 12.91 1.44
CA ASP A 62 16.73 11.94 0.56
C ASP A 62 15.72 10.94 -0.03
N PRO A 63 15.80 10.60 -1.32
CA PRO A 63 14.96 9.56 -1.91
C PRO A 63 15.43 8.17 -1.46
N LEU A 64 14.51 7.36 -0.91
CA LEU A 64 14.78 6.00 -0.45
C LEU A 64 13.87 5.00 -1.15
N ASP A 65 14.42 3.82 -1.49
CA ASP A 65 13.63 2.66 -1.87
C ASP A 65 12.96 2.08 -0.61
N VAL A 66 11.63 1.95 -0.65
CA VAL A 66 10.83 1.45 0.47
C VAL A 66 9.87 0.34 0.04
N LEU A 67 9.53 -0.51 0.99
CA LEU A 67 8.38 -1.41 0.91
C LEU A 67 7.29 -0.86 1.83
N CYS A 68 6.17 -0.42 1.26
CA CYS A 68 4.98 -0.10 2.05
C CYS A 68 4.16 -1.37 2.21
N VAL A 69 3.92 -1.81 3.44
CA VAL A 69 3.25 -3.09 3.74
C VAL A 69 2.11 -2.87 4.72
N LYS A 70 1.01 -3.62 4.58
CA LYS A 70 -0.15 -3.50 5.47
C LYS A 70 0.28 -3.65 6.94
N GLY A 71 -0.03 -2.66 7.76
CA GLY A 71 0.14 -2.72 9.20
C GLY A 71 -0.85 -3.68 9.85
N SER A 72 -0.46 -4.25 10.98
CA SER A 72 -1.35 -5.06 11.82
C SER A 72 -2.58 -4.25 12.29
N GLY A 73 -3.72 -4.90 12.46
CA GLY A 73 -4.95 -4.27 12.96
C GLY A 73 -5.75 -3.45 11.95
N TRP A 74 -5.18 -3.14 10.77
CA TRP A 74 -5.91 -2.44 9.71
C TRP A 74 -6.84 -3.37 8.92
N ASP A 75 -8.10 -2.97 8.81
CA ASP A 75 -9.09 -3.57 7.90
C ASP A 75 -8.79 -3.14 6.46
N MET A 76 -8.55 -4.12 5.59
CA MET A 76 -8.25 -3.89 4.17
C MET A 76 -9.39 -3.18 3.44
N GLY A 77 -10.65 -3.39 3.82
CA GLY A 77 -11.82 -2.81 3.15
C GLY A 77 -11.94 -1.28 3.31
N VAL A 78 -11.30 -0.73 4.35
CA VAL A 78 -11.35 0.71 4.67
C VAL A 78 -9.98 1.33 4.92
N ILE A 79 -8.90 0.59 4.68
CA ILE A 79 -7.52 1.02 4.94
C ILE A 79 -7.20 2.40 4.36
N GLU A 80 -6.46 3.21 5.10
CA GLU A 80 -5.97 4.54 4.69
C GLU A 80 -4.45 4.47 4.42
N PRO A 81 -3.80 5.49 3.82
CA PRO A 81 -2.35 5.47 3.57
C PRO A 81 -1.50 5.14 4.80
N ALA A 82 -1.90 5.60 5.99
CA ALA A 82 -1.24 5.29 7.26
C ALA A 82 -1.25 3.80 7.63
N GLY A 83 -2.17 3.02 7.05
CA GLY A 83 -2.23 1.57 7.21
C GLY A 83 -1.21 0.79 6.38
N LEU A 84 -0.40 1.48 5.56
CA LEU A 84 0.66 0.90 4.74
C LEU A 84 2.01 1.55 5.09
N PRO A 85 2.52 1.36 6.32
CA PRO A 85 3.80 1.94 6.75
C PRO A 85 4.95 1.51 5.82
N ALA A 86 5.84 2.46 5.56
CA ALA A 86 7.05 2.26 4.76
C ALA A 86 8.19 1.68 5.61
N VAL A 87 8.82 0.62 5.13
CA VAL A 87 10.10 0.10 5.65
C VAL A 87 11.20 0.23 4.60
N ARG A 88 12.42 0.54 5.03
CA ARG A 88 13.57 0.70 4.12
C ARG A 88 13.87 -0.64 3.45
N LEU A 89 14.00 -0.63 2.13
CA LEU A 89 14.21 -1.86 1.35
C LEU A 89 15.66 -2.37 1.45
N GLU A 90 16.62 -1.46 1.61
CA GLU A 90 18.05 -1.81 1.62
C GLU A 90 18.44 -2.78 2.77
N PRO A 91 18.04 -2.56 4.03
CA PRO A 91 18.26 -3.55 5.09
C PRO A 91 17.66 -4.93 4.79
N LEU A 92 16.47 -4.97 4.17
CA LEU A 92 15.80 -6.23 3.83
C LEU A 92 16.57 -7.00 2.73
N ARG A 93 17.06 -6.29 1.71
CA ARG A 93 17.92 -6.87 0.66
C ARG A 93 19.25 -7.37 1.21
N ARG A 94 19.82 -6.69 2.20
CA ARG A 94 21.04 -7.16 2.88
C ARG A 94 20.77 -8.46 3.65
N LEU A 95 19.63 -8.56 4.32
CA LEU A 95 19.22 -9.77 5.05
C LEU A 95 19.05 -10.97 4.11
N GLU A 96 18.43 -10.78 2.94
CA GLU A 96 18.28 -11.83 1.90
C GLU A 96 19.63 -12.45 1.47
N ARG A 97 20.73 -11.70 1.55
CA ARG A 97 22.07 -12.15 1.16
C ARG A 97 22.89 -12.76 2.31
N LEU A 98 22.31 -12.91 3.50
CA LEU A 98 23.00 -13.51 4.66
C LEU A 98 22.83 -15.04 4.72
N GLU A 99 22.15 -15.63 3.75
CA GLU A 99 22.01 -17.09 3.56
C GLU A 99 23.20 -17.69 2.79
#